data_AF-A0A915ES61-F1
#
_entry.id   AF-A0A915ES61-F1
#
_cell.length_a   1.000
_cell.length_b   1.000
_cell.length_c   1.000
_cell.angle_alpha   90.00
_cell.angle_beta   90.00
_cell.angle_gamma   90.00
#
_symmetry.space_group_name_H-M   'P 1'
#
loop_
_entity.id
_entity.type
_entity.pdbx_description
1 polymer ?
#
loop_
_entity_poly.entity_id
_entity_poly.type
_entity_poly.pdbx_seq_one_letter_code
_entity_poly.pdbx_strand_id
1 'polypeptide(L)'
;MTALNRELKREQKRRYLRPERRMTALNRELKKGTKERRYLRPERRMTALNRELKKGTKERRYLRPERRMTALNRELKKGTKERRYLRPERRMTALNRELKKGTKERRYLRPERRMTALNRELKKGTKERRYLRPERRMTALNRELKKGTKERRYLRPERRMTALNRELKKGTKERRYLSPEIRMTALNRELKREQKREDT
;
A
#
# COMPACT_ATOMS: atom_id res chain seq x y z
N MET A 1 26.66 -5.89 7.79
CA MET A 1 25.27 -5.50 7.45
C MET A 1 24.97 -5.99 6.04
N THR A 2 23.77 -6.48 5.72
CA THR A 2 23.47 -7.06 4.39
C THR A 2 22.40 -6.26 3.63
N ALA A 3 22.75 -5.85 2.40
CA ALA A 3 21.84 -5.32 1.40
C ALA A 3 21.68 -6.34 0.27
N LEU A 4 20.45 -6.58 -0.18
CA LEU A 4 20.18 -7.54 -1.26
C LEU A 4 19.49 -6.82 -2.43
N ASN A 5 20.19 -6.74 -3.56
CA ASN A 5 19.68 -6.21 -4.81
C ASN A 5 19.45 -7.35 -5.81
N ARG A 6 18.28 -7.39 -6.47
CA ARG A 6 17.97 -8.40 -7.49
C ARG A 6 17.18 -7.82 -8.64
N GLU A 7 17.68 -7.99 -9.87
CA GLU A 7 16.93 -7.77 -11.11
C GLU A 7 16.48 -9.11 -11.71
N LEU A 8 15.21 -9.24 -12.11
CA LEU A 8 14.74 -10.47 -12.77
C LEU A 8 13.79 -10.16 -13.95
N LYS A 9 13.93 -10.93 -15.04
CA LYS A 9 13.20 -10.71 -16.30
C LYS A 9 11.82 -11.41 -16.36
N ARG A 10 11.61 -12.59 -15.73
CA ARG A 10 10.32 -13.31 -15.67
C ARG A 10 10.25 -14.24 -14.43
N GLU A 11 9.09 -14.37 -13.77
CA GLU A 11 8.91 -15.35 -12.69
C GLU A 11 7.46 -15.88 -12.56
N GLN A 12 7.33 -17.21 -12.50
CA GLN A 12 6.28 -17.92 -11.76
C GLN A 12 6.95 -18.61 -10.58
N LYS A 13 6.90 -18.03 -9.37
CA LYS A 13 7.52 -18.65 -8.18
C LYS A 13 6.71 -18.37 -6.91
N ARG A 14 6.69 -19.36 -6.01
CA ARG A 14 6.44 -19.16 -4.57
C ARG A 14 7.80 -18.92 -3.92
N ARG A 15 7.94 -17.83 -3.15
CA ARG A 15 9.19 -17.53 -2.43
C ARG A 15 8.88 -17.26 -0.97
N TYR A 16 9.60 -17.95 -0.10
CA TYR A 16 9.68 -17.69 1.34
C TYR A 16 11.05 -17.09 1.63
N LEU A 17 11.09 -15.96 2.31
CA LEU A 17 12.34 -15.38 2.80
C LEU A 17 12.18 -15.09 4.29
N ARG A 18 13.03 -15.71 5.10
CA ARG A 18 13.13 -15.50 6.54
C ARG A 18 14.58 -15.12 6.89
N PRO A 19 14.98 -13.86 6.71
CA PRO A 19 16.28 -13.40 7.17
C PRO A 19 16.34 -13.40 8.71
N GLU A 20 17.34 -14.09 9.27
CA GLU A 20 17.55 -14.28 10.72
C GLU A 20 18.04 -13.01 11.44
N ARG A 21 18.70 -12.09 10.73
CA ARG A 21 19.24 -10.84 11.31
C ARG A 21 18.80 -9.59 10.55
N ARG A 22 19.14 -8.42 11.11
CA ARG A 22 18.76 -7.09 10.61
C ARG A 22 19.06 -6.97 9.10
N MET A 23 18.05 -6.67 8.28
CA MET A 23 18.25 -6.26 6.89
C MET A 23 18.21 -4.73 6.79
N THR A 24 19.25 -4.14 6.23
CA THR A 24 19.27 -2.70 5.95
C THR A 24 18.39 -2.39 4.75
N ALA A 25 18.60 -3.08 3.62
CA ALA A 25 17.82 -2.84 2.40
C ALA A 25 17.55 -4.12 1.62
N LEU A 26 16.35 -4.20 1.04
CA LEU A 26 16.00 -5.16 0.00
C LEU A 26 15.43 -4.40 -1.19
N ASN A 27 16.20 -4.28 -2.26
CA ASN A 27 15.75 -3.65 -3.51
C ASN A 27 15.51 -4.72 -4.57
N ARG A 28 14.42 -4.56 -5.32
CA ARG A 28 14.11 -5.49 -6.39
C ARG A 28 13.41 -4.82 -7.55
N GLU A 29 13.97 -4.98 -8.74
CA GLU A 29 13.34 -4.59 -9.98
C GLU A 29 12.86 -5.83 -10.76
N LEU A 30 11.64 -5.76 -11.27
CA LEU A 30 11.04 -6.80 -12.09
C LEU A 30 10.42 -6.22 -13.35
N LYS A 31 10.85 -6.74 -14.50
CA LYS A 31 10.26 -6.34 -15.80
C LYS A 31 8.87 -6.96 -16.00
N LYS A 32 8.70 -8.26 -15.74
CA LYS A 32 7.42 -8.98 -15.89
C LYS A 32 7.23 -10.04 -14.78
N GLY A 33 6.02 -10.16 -14.25
CA GLY A 33 5.60 -11.24 -13.34
C GLY A 33 4.18 -11.71 -13.63
N THR A 34 3.97 -13.02 -13.80
CA THR A 34 2.66 -13.57 -14.18
C THR A 34 1.88 -14.12 -12.98
N LYS A 35 2.49 -14.94 -12.15
CA LYS A 35 1.91 -15.46 -10.90
C LYS A 35 2.98 -15.50 -9.82
N GLU A 36 2.97 -14.54 -8.91
CA GLU A 36 3.94 -14.49 -7.81
C GLU A 36 3.21 -14.57 -6.46
N ARG A 37 3.62 -15.53 -5.62
CA ARG A 37 3.26 -15.56 -4.20
C ARG A 37 4.52 -15.38 -3.36
N ARG A 38 4.52 -14.39 -2.48
CA ARG A 38 5.67 -14.12 -1.63
C ARG A 38 5.28 -13.99 -0.17
N TYR A 39 6.08 -14.64 0.68
CA TYR A 39 6.06 -14.51 2.12
C TYR A 39 7.41 -14.00 2.58
N LEU A 40 7.41 -12.90 3.33
CA LEU A 40 8.62 -12.28 3.84
C LEU A 40 8.43 -12.03 5.34
N ARG A 41 9.26 -12.66 6.16
CA ARG A 41 9.20 -12.57 7.63
C ARG A 41 10.58 -12.26 8.21
N PRO A 42 11.03 -10.99 8.17
CA PRO A 42 12.26 -10.59 8.84
C PRO A 42 12.06 -10.51 10.37
N GLU A 43 12.98 -11.10 11.14
CA GLU A 43 12.82 -11.34 12.58
C GLU A 43 13.07 -10.13 13.49
N ARG A 44 13.85 -9.13 13.05
CA ARG A 44 14.18 -7.99 13.94
C ARG A 44 13.93 -6.63 13.32
N ARG A 45 14.68 -6.24 12.29
CA ARG A 45 14.51 -4.92 11.66
C ARG A 45 14.69 -5.00 10.17
N MET A 46 13.85 -4.25 9.47
CA MET A 46 13.98 -3.94 8.05
C MET A 46 13.98 -2.42 7.91
N THR A 47 15.09 -1.83 7.51
CA THR A 47 15.14 -0.37 7.33
C THR A 47 14.39 0.00 6.05
N ALA A 48 14.74 -0.59 4.91
CA ALA A 48 14.09 -0.32 3.64
C ALA A 48 13.74 -1.60 2.87
N LEU A 49 12.56 -1.59 2.25
CA LEU A 49 12.21 -2.50 1.17
C LEU A 49 11.65 -1.70 0.02
N ASN A 50 12.41 -1.66 -1.08
CA ASN A 50 12.00 -1.01 -2.31
C ASN A 50 11.71 -2.06 -3.37
N ARG A 51 10.62 -1.86 -4.11
CA ARG A 51 10.33 -2.74 -5.23
C ARG A 51 9.69 -2.00 -6.38
N GLU A 52 10.28 -2.21 -7.55
CA GLU A 52 9.75 -1.76 -8.81
C GLU A 52 9.28 -2.95 -9.64
N LEU A 53 8.07 -2.81 -10.19
CA LEU A 53 7.52 -3.83 -11.09
C LEU A 53 6.89 -3.13 -12.30
N LYS A 54 7.40 -3.44 -13.50
CA LYS A 54 6.90 -2.82 -14.73
C LYS A 54 5.54 -3.42 -15.13
N LYS A 55 5.41 -4.75 -15.15
CA LYS A 55 4.14 -5.44 -15.47
C LYS A 55 3.92 -6.64 -14.52
N GLY A 56 2.76 -6.68 -13.86
CA GLY A 56 2.33 -7.80 -13.02
C GLY A 56 0.89 -8.23 -13.32
N THR A 57 0.62 -9.53 -13.48
CA THR A 57 -0.77 -9.99 -13.70
C THR A 57 -1.45 -10.55 -12.45
N LYS A 58 -0.83 -11.47 -11.70
CA LYS A 58 -1.38 -11.96 -10.41
C LYS A 58 -0.30 -11.97 -9.34
N GLU A 59 -0.42 -11.10 -8.35
CA GLU A 59 0.51 -11.05 -7.21
C GLU A 59 -0.23 -11.20 -5.89
N ARG A 60 0.26 -12.11 -5.04
CA ARG A 60 -0.09 -12.16 -3.62
C ARG A 60 1.17 -11.97 -2.78
N ARG A 61 1.12 -11.03 -1.84
CA ARG A 61 2.22 -10.79 -0.93
C ARG A 61 1.75 -10.77 0.52
N TYR A 62 2.52 -11.44 1.35
CA TYR A 62 2.43 -11.44 2.81
C TYR A 62 3.76 -10.96 3.36
N LEU A 63 3.72 -9.91 4.16
CA LEU A 63 4.88 -9.31 4.78
C LEU A 63 4.57 -9.14 6.28
N ARG A 64 5.35 -9.82 7.12
CA ARG A 64 5.17 -9.83 8.58
C ARG A 64 6.52 -9.57 9.27
N PRO A 65 6.97 -8.31 9.34
CA PRO A 65 8.16 -7.96 10.12
C PRO A 65 7.84 -7.96 11.63
N GLU A 66 8.68 -8.61 12.43
CA GLU A 66 8.40 -8.89 13.85
C GLU A 66 8.66 -7.71 14.81
N ARG A 67 9.45 -6.70 14.44
CA ARG A 67 9.59 -5.49 15.29
C ARG A 67 9.44 -4.19 14.54
N ARG A 68 10.32 -3.87 13.60
CA ARG A 68 10.28 -2.56 12.93
C ARG A 68 10.49 -2.65 11.42
N MET A 69 9.67 -1.88 10.71
CA MET A 69 9.86 -1.53 9.31
C MET A 69 9.93 -0.02 9.19
N THR A 70 11.06 0.54 8.76
CA THR A 70 11.16 1.99 8.61
C THR A 70 10.46 2.43 7.33
N ALA A 71 10.84 1.87 6.18
CA ALA A 71 10.26 2.24 4.89
C ALA A 71 9.88 1.01 4.05
N LEU A 72 8.68 1.06 3.46
CA LEU A 72 8.26 0.18 2.39
C LEU A 72 7.85 1.03 1.19
N ASN A 73 8.67 1.07 0.16
CA ASN A 73 8.35 1.74 -1.09
C ASN A 73 8.03 0.72 -2.17
N ARG A 74 7.03 1.03 -2.98
CA ARG A 74 6.72 0.20 -4.13
C ARG A 74 6.16 1.01 -5.28
N GLU A 75 6.75 0.79 -6.43
CA GLU A 75 6.24 1.29 -7.69
C GLU A 75 5.76 0.16 -8.58
N LEU A 76 4.60 0.39 -9.19
CA LEU A 76 4.03 -0.54 -10.16
C LEU A 76 3.52 0.24 -11.37
N LYS A 77 4.07 -0.04 -12.55
CA LYS A 77 3.62 0.59 -13.80
C LYS A 77 2.26 0.02 -14.24
N LYS A 78 2.13 -1.30 -14.32
CA LYS A 78 0.89 -2.00 -14.71
C LYS A 78 0.62 -3.23 -13.84
N GLY A 79 -0.54 -3.29 -13.20
CA GLY A 79 -1.00 -4.43 -12.39
C GLY A 79 -2.44 -4.83 -12.74
N THR A 80 -2.73 -6.13 -12.91
CA THR A 80 -4.13 -6.57 -13.12
C THR A 80 -4.80 -7.10 -11.85
N LYS A 81 -4.18 -8.02 -11.10
CA LYS A 81 -4.73 -8.51 -9.82
C LYS A 81 -3.67 -8.53 -8.74
N GLU A 82 -3.81 -7.67 -7.73
CA GLU A 82 -2.91 -7.65 -6.58
C GLU A 82 -3.67 -7.85 -5.27
N ARG A 83 -3.16 -8.77 -4.44
CA ARG A 83 -3.53 -8.87 -3.02
C ARG A 83 -2.31 -8.68 -2.16
N ARG A 84 -2.39 -7.75 -1.19
CA ARG A 84 -1.32 -7.55 -0.22
C ARG A 84 -1.85 -7.61 1.20
N TYR A 85 -1.13 -8.36 2.03
CA TYR A 85 -1.30 -8.46 3.45
C TYR A 85 0.00 -8.00 4.11
N LEU A 86 -0.10 -6.99 4.96
CA LEU A 86 1.02 -6.42 5.68
C LEU A 86 0.66 -6.31 7.16
N ARG A 87 1.40 -7.02 8.00
CA ARG A 87 1.16 -7.10 9.44
C ARG A 87 2.46 -6.89 10.21
N PRO A 88 2.93 -5.64 10.37
CA PRO A 88 4.07 -5.33 11.21
C PRO A 88 3.66 -5.38 12.69
N GLU A 89 4.44 -6.07 13.53
CA GLU A 89 4.08 -6.37 14.93
C GLU A 89 4.34 -5.21 15.92
N ARG A 90 5.14 -4.19 15.56
CA ARG A 90 5.25 -3.00 16.42
C ARG A 90 5.14 -1.68 15.66
N ARG A 91 6.06 -1.38 14.75
CA ARG A 91 6.07 -0.06 14.10
C ARG A 91 6.33 -0.14 12.61
N MET A 92 5.57 0.67 11.88
CA MET A 92 5.84 1.05 10.49
C MET A 92 5.95 2.57 10.41
N THR A 93 7.10 3.08 10.00
CA THR A 93 7.27 4.54 9.87
C THR A 93 6.61 5.02 8.58
N ALA A 94 7.02 4.50 7.43
CA ALA A 94 6.50 4.93 6.15
C ALA A 94 6.12 3.75 5.25
N LEU A 95 4.97 3.88 4.60
CA LEU A 95 4.59 3.03 3.48
C LEU A 95 4.16 3.90 2.32
N ASN A 96 4.97 3.91 1.27
CA ASN A 96 4.71 4.64 0.06
C ASN A 96 4.40 3.66 -1.07
N ARG A 97 3.44 4.05 -1.91
CA ARG A 97 3.15 3.28 -3.10
C ARG A 97 2.67 4.17 -4.24
N GLU A 98 3.36 4.04 -5.37
CA GLU A 98 2.88 4.56 -6.64
C GLU A 98 2.34 3.41 -7.51
N LEU A 99 1.18 3.62 -8.11
CA LEU A 99 0.62 2.72 -9.11
C LEU A 99 0.15 3.54 -10.31
N LYS A 100 0.75 3.32 -11.49
CA LYS A 100 0.33 4.04 -12.71
C LYS A 100 -0.98 3.47 -13.27
N LYS A 101 -1.10 2.15 -13.40
CA LYS A 101 -2.32 1.48 -13.88
C LYS A 101 -2.61 0.20 -13.07
N GLY A 102 -3.79 0.13 -12.46
CA GLY A 102 -4.29 -1.04 -11.73
C GLY A 102 -5.72 -1.41 -12.11
N THR A 103 -6.06 -2.70 -12.25
CA THR A 103 -7.46 -3.11 -12.46
C THR A 103 -8.15 -3.64 -11.20
N LYS A 104 -7.55 -4.58 -10.46
CA LYS A 104 -8.11 -5.07 -9.20
C LYS A 104 -7.06 -5.12 -8.11
N GLU A 105 -7.24 -4.31 -7.07
CA GLU A 105 -6.39 -4.32 -5.90
C GLU A 105 -7.18 -4.58 -4.62
N ARG A 106 -6.67 -5.50 -3.80
CA ARG A 106 -7.07 -5.65 -2.40
C ARG A 106 -5.87 -5.47 -1.49
N ARG A 107 -5.98 -4.58 -0.51
CA ARG A 107 -4.95 -4.40 0.51
C ARG A 107 -5.53 -4.54 1.91
N TYR A 108 -4.83 -5.31 2.73
CA TYR A 108 -5.04 -5.46 4.15
C TYR A 108 -3.77 -5.04 4.87
N LEU A 109 -3.90 -4.06 5.74
CA LEU A 109 -2.79 -3.50 6.48
C LEU A 109 -3.20 -3.41 7.96
N ARG A 110 -2.54 -4.19 8.81
CA ARG A 110 -2.85 -4.33 10.23
C ARG A 110 -1.57 -4.16 11.06
N PRO A 111 -1.09 -2.93 11.27
CA PRO A 111 0.01 -2.68 12.19
C PRO A 111 -0.47 -2.77 13.65
N GLU A 112 0.23 -3.51 14.50
CA GLU A 112 -0.21 -3.81 15.88
C GLU A 112 0.03 -2.67 16.89
N ARG A 113 0.86 -1.66 16.58
CA ARG A 113 0.97 -0.49 17.47
C ARG A 113 0.90 0.84 16.73
N ARG A 114 1.86 1.14 15.85
CA ARG A 114 1.94 2.46 15.23
C ARG A 114 2.24 2.41 13.73
N MET A 115 1.52 3.25 12.99
CA MET A 115 1.87 3.67 11.64
C MET A 115 2.03 5.19 11.60
N THR A 116 3.20 5.67 11.20
CA THR A 116 3.41 7.12 11.08
C THR A 116 2.78 7.64 9.79
N ALA A 117 3.23 7.17 8.63
CA ALA A 117 2.75 7.65 7.33
C ALA A 117 2.33 6.52 6.40
N LEU A 118 1.18 6.70 5.77
CA LEU A 118 0.71 5.89 4.64
C LEU A 118 0.44 6.79 3.44
N ASN A 119 1.33 6.80 2.47
CA ASN A 119 1.16 7.58 1.24
C ASN A 119 0.84 6.65 0.07
N ARG A 120 -0.10 7.08 -0.77
CA ARG A 120 -0.39 6.37 -2.00
C ARG A 120 -0.79 7.32 -3.10
N GLU A 121 -0.12 7.16 -4.24
CA GLU A 121 -0.53 7.75 -5.50
C GLU A 121 -1.04 6.64 -6.44
N LEU A 122 -2.19 6.89 -7.07
CA LEU A 122 -2.75 6.02 -8.09
C LEU A 122 -3.19 6.87 -9.28
N LYS A 123 -2.56 6.67 -10.45
CA LYS A 123 -2.93 7.44 -11.65
C LYS A 123 -4.21 6.91 -12.28
N LYS A 124 -4.35 5.59 -12.47
CA LYS A 124 -5.56 4.95 -13.01
C LYS A 124 -5.88 3.64 -12.27
N GLY A 125 -7.09 3.52 -11.72
CA GLY A 125 -7.57 2.33 -11.01
C GLY A 125 -9.03 1.97 -11.29
N THR A 126 -9.38 0.70 -11.55
CA THR A 126 -10.81 0.35 -11.77
C THR A 126 -11.51 -0.18 -10.52
N LYS A 127 -10.92 -1.11 -9.76
CA LYS A 127 -11.51 -1.65 -8.52
C LYS A 127 -10.48 -1.71 -7.40
N GLU A 128 -10.69 -0.92 -6.35
CA GLU A 128 -9.85 -0.96 -5.15
C GLU A 128 -10.68 -1.30 -3.91
N ARG A 129 -10.19 -2.26 -3.12
CA ARG A 129 -10.62 -2.45 -1.73
C ARG A 129 -9.44 -2.30 -0.79
N ARG A 130 -9.59 -1.45 0.23
CA ARG A 130 -8.58 -1.30 1.28
C ARG A 130 -9.21 -1.50 2.65
N TYR A 131 -8.52 -2.30 3.45
CA TYR A 131 -8.79 -2.49 4.87
C TYR A 131 -7.54 -2.09 5.64
N LEU A 132 -7.71 -1.11 6.52
CA LEU A 132 -6.66 -0.57 7.35
C LEU A 132 -7.13 -0.61 8.81
N ARG A 133 -6.45 -1.42 9.62
CA ARG A 133 -6.80 -1.62 11.03
C ARG A 133 -5.56 -1.48 11.91
N PRO A 134 -5.10 -0.25 12.18
CA PRO A 134 -4.03 -0.01 13.13
C PRO A 134 -4.57 -0.13 14.57
N GLU A 135 -3.95 -0.95 15.42
CA GLU A 135 -4.45 -1.25 16.77
C GLU A 135 -4.23 -0.12 17.79
N ARG A 136 -3.39 0.89 17.51
CA ARG A 136 -3.30 2.06 18.42
C ARG A 136 -3.30 3.40 17.69
N ARG A 137 -2.30 3.69 16.87
CA ARG A 137 -2.16 5.05 16.28
C ARG A 137 -1.81 5.04 14.80
N MET A 138 -2.45 5.93 14.07
CA MET A 138 -2.08 6.36 12.72
C MET A 138 -1.82 7.87 12.74
N THR A 139 -0.66 8.32 12.27
CA THR A 139 -0.39 9.77 12.25
C THR A 139 -0.92 10.40 10.97
N ALA A 140 -0.47 9.96 9.80
CA ALA A 140 -0.89 10.51 8.52
C ALA A 140 -1.31 9.41 7.55
N LEU A 141 -2.40 9.68 6.83
CA LEU A 141 -2.79 8.91 5.67
C LEU A 141 -3.06 9.86 4.51
N ASN A 142 -2.17 9.83 3.51
CA ASN A 142 -2.30 10.66 2.33
C ASN A 142 -2.62 9.79 1.13
N ARG A 143 -3.54 10.26 0.30
CA ARG A 143 -3.87 9.58 -0.94
C ARG A 143 -4.21 10.54 -2.06
N GLU A 144 -3.53 10.35 -3.17
CA GLU A 144 -3.90 10.96 -4.45
C GLU A 144 -4.40 9.89 -5.41
N LEU A 145 -5.55 10.15 -6.04
CA LEU A 145 -6.10 9.33 -7.10
C LEU A 145 -6.48 10.22 -8.29
N LYS A 146 -5.81 10.07 -9.43
CA LYS A 146 -6.13 10.87 -10.62
C LYS A 146 -7.39 10.38 -11.32
N LYS A 147 -7.53 9.07 -11.57
CA LYS A 147 -8.73 8.48 -12.18
C LYS A 147 -9.08 7.14 -11.53
N GLY A 148 -10.31 6.95 -11.07
CA GLY A 148 -10.78 5.61 -10.75
C GLY A 148 -12.29 5.39 -10.67
N THR A 149 -12.74 4.15 -10.87
CA THR A 149 -14.19 3.87 -11.07
C THR A 149 -14.89 3.31 -9.82
N LYS A 150 -14.29 2.38 -9.08
CA LYS A 150 -14.91 1.81 -7.87
C LYS A 150 -13.91 1.68 -6.72
N GLU A 151 -14.15 2.41 -5.64
CA GLU A 151 -13.34 2.35 -4.41
C GLU A 151 -14.20 1.94 -3.20
N ARG A 152 -13.70 0.98 -2.41
CA ARG A 152 -14.17 0.72 -1.06
C ARG A 152 -13.04 0.82 -0.06
N ARG A 153 -13.21 1.61 0.99
CA ARG A 153 -12.23 1.75 2.08
C ARG A 153 -12.87 1.48 3.42
N TYR A 154 -12.20 0.67 4.22
CA TYR A 154 -12.52 0.42 5.61
C TYR A 154 -11.32 0.85 6.44
N LEU A 155 -11.55 1.79 7.35
CA LEU A 155 -10.55 2.41 8.20
C LEU A 155 -11.01 2.25 9.65
N ARG A 156 -10.36 1.36 10.39
CA ARG A 156 -10.70 1.06 11.78
C ARG A 156 -9.48 1.14 12.70
N PRO A 157 -8.88 2.33 12.90
CA PRO A 157 -8.04 2.58 14.06
C PRO A 157 -8.79 2.29 15.36
N GLU A 158 -8.13 1.67 16.32
CA GLU A 158 -8.74 1.38 17.64
C GLU A 158 -8.60 2.53 18.64
N ARG A 159 -7.72 3.53 18.40
CA ARG A 159 -7.59 4.67 19.32
C ARG A 159 -7.50 6.05 18.68
N ARG A 160 -6.54 6.28 17.77
CA ARG A 160 -6.30 7.64 17.21
C ARG A 160 -5.86 7.65 15.74
N MET A 161 -6.35 8.64 15.01
CA MET A 161 -5.84 9.08 13.71
C MET A 161 -5.55 10.57 13.77
N THR A 162 -4.37 11.04 13.41
CA THR A 162 -4.10 12.49 13.42
C THR A 162 -4.66 13.14 12.15
N ALA A 163 -4.08 12.81 10.99
CA ALA A 163 -4.44 13.43 9.72
C ALA A 163 -4.86 12.41 8.66
N LEU A 164 -5.87 12.79 7.89
CA LEU A 164 -6.30 12.09 6.70
C LEU A 164 -6.48 13.06 5.54
N ASN A 165 -5.57 13.03 4.58
CA ASN A 165 -5.63 13.87 3.40
C ASN A 165 -5.93 13.05 2.16
N ARG A 166 -6.80 13.60 1.31
CA ARG A 166 -7.16 12.94 0.07
C ARG A 166 -7.45 13.91 -1.04
N GLU A 167 -6.85 13.64 -2.19
CA GLU A 167 -7.20 14.25 -3.46
C GLU A 167 -7.73 13.18 -4.43
N LEU A 168 -8.88 13.45 -5.03
CA LEU A 168 -9.44 12.66 -6.12
C LEU A 168 -9.78 13.60 -7.27
N LYS A 169 -9.12 13.44 -8.43
CA LYS A 169 -9.49 14.20 -9.62
C LYS A 169 -10.77 13.61 -10.23
N LYS A 170 -10.72 12.40 -10.80
CA LYS A 170 -11.91 11.79 -11.44
C LYS A 170 -12.33 10.47 -10.82
N GLY A 171 -13.62 10.29 -10.53
CA GLY A 171 -14.17 8.97 -10.24
C GLY A 171 -15.69 8.88 -10.15
N THR A 172 -16.20 7.65 -10.18
CA THR A 172 -17.65 7.39 -10.35
C THR A 172 -18.35 6.78 -9.15
N LYS A 173 -17.73 5.86 -8.39
CA LYS A 173 -18.36 5.24 -7.19
C LYS A 173 -17.37 5.04 -6.05
N GLU A 174 -17.73 5.55 -4.87
CA GLU A 174 -16.90 5.47 -3.67
C GLU A 174 -17.74 5.06 -2.44
N ARG A 175 -17.21 4.16 -1.61
CA ARG A 175 -17.73 3.90 -0.26
C ARG A 175 -16.60 3.91 0.77
N ARG A 176 -16.83 4.59 1.88
CA ARG A 176 -15.89 4.66 2.99
C ARG A 176 -16.60 4.33 4.30
N TYR A 177 -15.94 3.50 5.09
CA TYR A 177 -16.35 3.17 6.45
C TYR A 177 -15.22 3.57 7.40
N LEU A 178 -15.57 4.37 8.39
CA LEU A 178 -14.71 4.86 9.46
C LEU A 178 -15.33 4.40 10.78
N SER A 179 -14.54 3.82 11.69
CA SER A 179 -15.06 3.39 13.00
C SER A 179 -15.41 4.61 13.88
N PRO A 180 -16.49 4.57 14.67
CA PRO A 180 -16.89 5.67 15.55
C PRO A 180 -15.86 5.95 16.67
N GLU A 181 -15.05 4.97 17.08
CA GLU A 181 -14.09 5.08 18.20
C GLU A 181 -12.80 5.86 17.87
N ILE A 182 -12.72 6.52 16.71
CA ILE A 182 -11.48 7.17 16.25
C ILE A 182 -11.48 8.63 16.67
N ARG A 183 -10.56 9.02 17.56
CA ARG A 183 -10.21 10.44 17.70
C ARG A 183 -9.44 10.89 16.46
N MET A 184 -10.03 11.78 15.66
CA MET A 184 -9.45 12.39 14.46
C MET A 184 -9.17 13.87 14.68
N THR A 185 -7.98 14.36 14.30
CA THR A 185 -7.66 15.79 14.45
C THR A 185 -7.79 16.57 13.14
N ALA A 186 -7.58 15.95 11.98
CA ALA A 186 -7.71 16.63 10.68
C ALA A 186 -8.20 15.68 9.56
N LEU A 187 -9.11 16.19 8.73
CA LEU A 187 -9.67 15.51 7.56
C LEU A 187 -9.77 16.47 6.37
N ASN A 188 -8.88 16.31 5.39
CA ASN A 188 -8.89 17.14 4.16
C ASN A 188 -9.30 16.30 2.95
N ARG A 189 -10.26 16.80 2.16
CA ARG A 189 -10.75 16.14 0.94
C ARG A 189 -10.90 17.14 -0.20
N GLU A 190 -10.15 16.90 -1.27
CA GLU A 190 -10.30 17.62 -2.54
C GLU A 190 -10.87 16.70 -3.63
N LEU A 191 -11.89 17.21 -4.34
CA LEU A 191 -12.57 16.54 -5.45
C LEU A 191 -12.60 17.48 -6.65
N LYS A 192 -11.76 17.25 -7.66
CA LYS A 192 -11.72 18.07 -8.89
C LYS A 192 -12.57 17.43 -9.99
N ARG A 193 -13.88 17.65 -9.98
CA ARG A 193 -14.77 17.23 -11.08
C ARG A 193 -14.52 18.12 -12.30
N GLU A 194 -14.27 17.53 -13.47
CA GLU A 194 -14.41 18.27 -14.72
C GLU A 194 -15.90 18.47 -14.97
N GLN A 195 -16.36 19.73 -15.00
CA GLN A 195 -17.58 20.08 -15.71
C GLN A 195 -17.34 19.71 -17.18
N LYS A 196 -18.10 18.76 -17.71
CA LYS A 196 -18.26 18.69 -19.16
C LYS A 196 -18.95 19.99 -19.55
N ARG A 197 -18.27 20.84 -20.33
CA ARG A 197 -18.99 21.80 -21.17
C ARG A 197 -19.66 20.94 -22.23
N GLU A 198 -20.96 20.77 -22.11
CA GLU A 198 -21.81 20.38 -23.23
C GLU A 198 -21.97 21.67 -24.02
N ASP A 199 -21.07 21.88 -24.99
CA ASP A 199 -21.26 22.92 -25.99
C ASP A 199 -22.32 22.35 -26.95
N THR A 200 -23.52 22.94 -26.86
CA THR A 200 -24.66 22.81 -27.77
C THR A 200 -24.36 23.38 -29.14
#